data_AF-I5C8I1-F1
#
_entry.id   AF-I5C8I1-F1
#
_cell.length_a   1.000
_cell.length_b   1.000
_cell.length_c   1.000
_cell.angle_alpha   90.00
_cell.angle_beta   90.00
_cell.angle_gamma   90.00
#
_symmetry.space_group_name_H-M   'P 1'
#
loop_
_entity.id
_entity.type
_entity.pdbx_description
1 polymer ?
#
loop_
_entity_poly.entity_id
_entity_poly.type
_entity_poly.pdbx_seq_one_letter_code
_entity_poly.pdbx_strand_id
1 'polypeptide(L)'
;MREKGFFRMWTRHHKRRNTGRLIVPTITGLFLAYFGFHAYNGDYGIYSKYRLETRIAEAQERLDALVAKRQELEHRVALVNDGSLEKDMLDEQARRALNLARENEVIVLIGAGQ
;
A
#
# COMPACT_ATOMS: atom_id res chain seq x y z
N MET A 1 -99.87 -4.98 -14.51
CA MET A 1 -99.05 -6.21 -14.68
C MET A 1 -97.70 -5.80 -15.28
N ARG A 2 -96.61 -6.20 -14.60
CA ARG A 2 -95.26 -6.57 -15.11
C ARG A 2 -94.51 -5.54 -16.00
N GLU A 3 -93.52 -4.86 -15.41
CA GLU A 3 -92.05 -5.07 -15.62
C GLU A 3 -91.56 -4.64 -17.03
N LYS A 4 -90.53 -3.81 -17.20
CA LYS A 4 -89.15 -4.00 -16.73
C LYS A 4 -88.34 -2.69 -16.70
N GLY A 5 -87.61 -2.51 -15.60
CA GLY A 5 -86.15 -2.39 -15.61
C GLY A 5 -85.52 -1.19 -16.32
N PHE A 6 -85.33 -0.13 -15.57
CA PHE A 6 -84.46 1.02 -15.83
C PHE A 6 -83.04 0.59 -16.28
N PHE A 7 -82.67 0.83 -17.54
CA PHE A 7 -81.33 0.55 -18.06
C PHE A 7 -80.35 1.63 -17.54
N ARG A 8 -79.76 1.38 -16.37
CA ARG A 8 -78.69 2.21 -15.81
C ARG A 8 -77.39 1.92 -16.57
N MET A 9 -77.06 2.76 -17.55
CA MET A 9 -75.75 2.75 -18.21
C MET A 9 -74.67 3.22 -17.22
N TRP A 10 -73.95 2.27 -16.62
CA TRP A 10 -72.79 2.53 -15.77
C TRP A 10 -71.57 2.77 -16.65
N THR A 11 -71.10 4.01 -16.77
CA THR A 11 -69.82 4.31 -17.42
C THR A 11 -68.69 4.03 -16.44
N ARG A 12 -67.98 2.89 -16.62
CA ARG A 12 -66.79 2.53 -15.84
C ARG A 12 -65.61 3.44 -16.23
N HIS A 13 -65.58 4.66 -15.73
CA HIS A 13 -64.43 5.53 -15.91
C HIS A 13 -63.27 5.05 -15.04
N HIS A 14 -62.35 4.28 -15.60
CA HIS A 14 -61.10 3.91 -14.93
C HIS A 14 -60.22 5.17 -14.83
N LYS A 15 -60.24 5.82 -13.66
CA LYS A 15 -59.36 6.95 -13.36
C LYS A 15 -57.92 6.45 -13.42
N ARG A 16 -57.17 6.80 -14.48
CA ARG A 16 -55.75 6.44 -14.60
C ARG A 16 -54.97 7.05 -13.43
N ARG A 17 -54.66 6.21 -12.45
CA ARG A 17 -53.94 6.61 -11.24
C ARG A 17 -52.44 6.56 -11.53
N ASN A 18 -51.84 7.73 -11.77
CA ASN A 18 -50.40 7.87 -12.06
C ASN A 18 -49.49 7.76 -10.82
N THR A 19 -49.98 7.16 -9.72
CA THR A 19 -49.27 7.09 -8.43
C THR A 19 -47.94 6.34 -8.52
N GLY A 20 -47.76 5.49 -9.53
CA GLY A 20 -46.48 4.79 -9.77
C GLY A 20 -45.37 5.64 -10.41
N ARG A 21 -45.65 6.86 -10.88
CA ARG A 21 -44.67 7.66 -11.66
C ARG A 21 -43.44 8.09 -10.86
N LEU A 22 -43.54 8.19 -9.54
CA LEU A 22 -42.43 8.59 -8.68
C LEU A 22 -41.66 7.42 -8.09
N ILE A 23 -42.17 6.19 -8.19
CA ILE A 23 -41.53 5.02 -7.58
C ILE A 23 -40.13 4.80 -8.19
N VAL A 24 -40.04 4.78 -9.52
CA VAL A 24 -38.76 4.56 -10.22
C VAL A 24 -37.76 5.68 -9.91
N PRO A 25 -38.08 6.99 -10.08
CA PRO A 25 -37.15 8.06 -9.73
C PRO A 25 -36.67 8.02 -8.27
N THR A 26 -37.57 7.69 -7.34
CA THR A 26 -37.23 7.65 -5.90
C THR A 26 -36.26 6.50 -5.61
N ILE A 27 -36.54 5.30 -6.13
CA ILE A 27 -35.65 4.14 -5.99
C ILE A 27 -34.30 4.46 -6.64
N THR A 28 -34.28 5.00 -7.85
CA THR A 28 -33.04 5.39 -8.53
C THR A 28 -32.24 6.41 -7.71
N GLY A 29 -32.89 7.41 -7.12
CA GLY A 29 -32.23 8.39 -6.26
C GLY A 29 -31.58 7.76 -5.03
N LEU A 30 -32.28 6.81 -4.38
CA LEU A 30 -31.73 6.07 -3.24
C LEU A 30 -30.50 5.23 -3.64
N PHE A 31 -30.57 4.54 -4.78
CA PHE A 31 -29.43 3.78 -5.30
C PHE A 31 -28.23 4.68 -5.62
N LEU A 32 -28.46 5.80 -6.30
CA LEU A 32 -27.40 6.76 -6.61
C LEU A 32 -26.78 7.35 -5.35
N ALA A 33 -27.58 7.67 -4.33
CA ALA A 33 -27.08 8.16 -3.06
C ALA A 33 -26.21 7.11 -2.35
N TYR A 34 -26.65 5.85 -2.31
CA TYR A 34 -25.89 4.74 -1.73
C TYR A 34 -24.55 4.53 -2.45
N PHE A 35 -24.59 4.39 -3.78
CA PHE A 35 -23.38 4.20 -4.58
C PHE A 35 -22.46 5.42 -4.53
N GLY A 36 -23.00 6.63 -4.54
CA GLY A 36 -22.23 7.87 -4.39
C GLY A 36 -21.52 7.95 -3.03
N PHE A 37 -22.21 7.61 -1.95
CA PHE A 37 -21.61 7.55 -0.62
C PHE A 37 -20.49 6.50 -0.54
N HIS A 38 -20.72 5.30 -1.08
CA HIS A 38 -19.71 4.23 -1.11
C HIS A 38 -18.55 4.50 -2.08
N ALA A 39 -18.76 5.25 -3.15
CA ALA A 39 -17.69 5.67 -4.06
C ALA A 39 -16.71 6.64 -3.37
N TYR A 40 -17.19 7.41 -2.38
CA TYR A 40 -16.35 8.32 -1.61
C TYR A 40 -15.73 7.67 -0.37
N ASN A 41 -16.55 6.96 0.42
CA ASN A 41 -16.16 6.42 1.73
C ASN A 41 -15.78 4.93 1.73
N GLY A 42 -16.01 4.22 0.63
CA GLY A 42 -15.74 2.78 0.54
C GLY A 42 -14.24 2.48 0.43
N ASP A 43 -13.88 1.25 0.75
CA ASP A 43 -12.50 0.75 0.69
C ASP A 43 -11.89 0.77 -0.72
N TYR A 44 -12.73 0.86 -1.76
CA TYR A 44 -12.33 1.00 -3.17
C TYR A 44 -12.70 2.38 -3.74
N GLY A 45 -13.03 3.33 -2.86
CA GLY A 45 -13.40 4.69 -3.25
C GLY A 45 -12.20 5.54 -3.65
N ILE A 46 -12.49 6.78 -4.06
CA ILE A 46 -11.47 7.73 -4.52
C ILE A 46 -10.41 7.97 -3.43
N TYR A 47 -10.83 8.06 -2.16
CA TYR A 47 -9.91 8.31 -1.05
C TYR A 47 -8.98 7.14 -0.76
N SER A 48 -9.43 5.89 -0.94
CA SER A 48 -8.58 4.73 -0.72
C SER A 48 -7.50 4.61 -1.79
N LYS A 49 -7.81 5.00 -3.03
CA LYS A 49 -6.82 5.11 -4.12
C LYS A 49 -5.70 6.08 -3.74
N TYR A 50 -6.03 7.29 -3.27
CA TYR A 50 -5.02 8.25 -2.83
C TYR A 50 -4.13 7.70 -1.70
N ARG A 51 -4.74 7.08 -0.68
CA ARG A 51 -3.97 6.48 0.43
C ARG A 51 -3.06 5.35 -0.04
N LEU A 52 -3.52 4.55 -1.01
CA LEU A 52 -2.72 3.46 -1.56
C LEU A 52 -1.55 4.01 -2.38
N GLU A 53 -1.78 5.02 -3.21
CA GLU A 53 -0.72 5.71 -3.97
C GLU A 53 0.34 6.30 -3.02
N THR A 54 -0.06 6.93 -1.92
CA THR A 54 0.89 7.41 -0.91
C THR A 54 1.71 6.27 -0.31
N ARG A 55 1.08 5.15 0.04
CA ARG A 55 1.80 3.98 0.59
C ARG A 55 2.77 3.37 -0.42
N ILE A 56 2.40 3.34 -1.70
CA ILE A 56 3.28 2.87 -2.77
C ILE A 56 4.50 3.80 -2.88
N ALA A 57 4.29 5.12 -2.85
CA ALA A 57 5.38 6.09 -2.90
C ALA A 57 6.33 5.94 -1.70
N GLU A 58 5.81 5.83 -0.48
CA GLU A 58 6.62 5.60 0.72
C GLU A 58 7.40 4.27 0.67
N ALA A 59 6.76 3.20 0.18
CA ALA A 59 7.41 1.91 0.05
C ALA A 59 8.54 1.94 -1.00
N GLN A 60 8.32 2.66 -2.10
CA GLN A 60 9.31 2.84 -3.16
C GLN A 60 10.52 3.64 -2.65
N GLU A 61 10.29 4.73 -1.92
CA GLU A 61 11.39 5.52 -1.33
C GLU A 61 12.25 4.67 -0.38
N ARG A 62 11.62 3.83 0.45
CA ARG A 62 12.36 2.89 1.32
C ARG A 62 13.14 1.86 0.52
N LEU A 63 12.56 1.34 -0.55
CA LEU A 63 13.24 0.40 -1.43
C LEU A 63 14.48 1.03 -2.05
N ASP A 64 14.35 2.24 -2.60
CA ASP A 64 15.45 2.96 -3.24
C ASP A 64 16.58 3.24 -2.23
N ALA A 65 16.23 3.66 -1.01
CA ALA A 65 17.21 3.87 0.06
C ALA A 65 17.95 2.58 0.47
N LEU A 66 17.25 1.45 0.53
CA LEU A 66 17.86 0.15 0.83
C LEU A 66 18.75 -0.35 -0.31
N VAL A 67 18.33 -0.17 -1.55
CA VAL A 67 19.12 -0.52 -2.73
C VAL A 67 20.41 0.29 -2.77
N ALA A 68 20.35 1.60 -2.51
CA ALA A 68 21.53 2.45 -2.43
C ALA A 68 22.51 1.97 -1.35
N LYS A 69 22.02 1.65 -0.14
CA LYS A 69 22.85 1.10 0.94
C LYS A 69 23.49 -0.24 0.56
N ARG A 70 22.72 -1.12 -0.08
CA ARG A 70 23.25 -2.41 -0.56
C ARG A 70 24.38 -2.18 -1.55
N GLN A 71 24.19 -1.32 -2.54
CA GLN A 71 25.21 -1.01 -3.56
C GLN A 71 26.48 -0.42 -2.94
N GLU A 72 26.35 0.46 -1.95
CA GLU A 72 27.49 1.00 -1.22
C GLU A 72 28.28 -0.10 -0.48
N LEU A 73 27.58 -1.00 0.20
CA LEU A 73 28.21 -2.14 0.89
C LEU A 73 28.85 -3.10 -0.11
N GLU A 74 28.19 -3.40 -1.21
CA GLU A 74 28.75 -4.25 -2.27
C GLU A 74 30.00 -3.64 -2.89
N HIS A 75 30.03 -2.33 -3.09
CA HIS A 75 31.22 -1.63 -3.56
C HIS A 75 32.36 -1.73 -2.54
N ARG A 76 32.08 -1.49 -1.25
CA ARG A 76 33.08 -1.64 -0.17
C ARG A 76 33.62 -3.07 -0.09
N VAL A 77 32.74 -4.07 -0.18
CA VAL A 77 33.14 -5.48 -0.18
C VAL A 77 33.96 -5.81 -1.42
N ALA A 78 33.59 -5.29 -2.60
CA ALA A 78 34.34 -5.51 -3.82
C ALA A 78 35.76 -4.91 -3.75
N LEU A 79 35.92 -3.73 -3.13
CA LEU A 79 37.23 -3.13 -2.87
C LEU A 79 38.10 -3.98 -1.93
N VAL A 80 37.47 -4.66 -0.96
CA VAL A 80 38.15 -5.57 -0.03
C VAL A 80 38.46 -6.93 -0.67
N ASN A 81 37.67 -7.35 -1.67
CA ASN A 81 37.74 -8.65 -2.32
C ASN A 81 38.35 -8.60 -3.74
N ASP A 82 39.26 -7.67 -4.02
CA ASP A 82 39.88 -7.49 -5.36
C ASP A 82 40.81 -8.64 -5.81
N GLY A 83 40.73 -9.80 -5.15
CA GLY A 83 41.52 -10.99 -5.42
C GLY A 83 42.70 -11.18 -4.47
N SER A 84 42.94 -10.25 -3.54
CA SER A 84 44.11 -10.26 -2.64
C SER A 84 43.80 -10.47 -1.16
N LEU A 85 42.54 -10.77 -0.80
CA LEU A 85 42.11 -10.95 0.60
C LEU A 85 42.70 -12.24 1.18
N GLU A 86 43.97 -12.15 1.59
CA GLU A 86 44.76 -13.26 2.10
C GLU A 86 44.25 -13.69 3.48
N LYS A 87 44.13 -15.00 3.70
CA LYS A 87 43.68 -15.59 4.97
C LYS A 87 44.53 -15.11 6.16
N ASP A 88 45.80 -14.81 5.93
CA ASP A 88 46.73 -14.32 6.95
C ASP A 88 46.41 -12.87 7.37
N MET A 89 45.91 -12.03 6.45
CA MET A 89 45.44 -10.67 6.78
C MET A 89 44.21 -10.68 7.69
N LEU A 90 43.31 -11.66 7.50
CA LEU A 90 42.15 -11.88 8.39
C LEU A 90 42.58 -12.39 9.77
N ASP A 91 43.54 -13.32 9.84
CA ASP A 91 44.10 -13.81 11.11
C ASP A 91 44.79 -12.68 11.88
N GLU A 92 45.52 -11.81 11.17
CA GLU A 92 46.19 -10.65 11.77
C GLU A 92 45.19 -9.63 12.32
N GLN A 93 44.15 -9.26 11.56
CA GLN A 93 43.11 -8.36 12.05
C GLN A 93 42.34 -8.93 13.24
N ALA A 94 42.02 -10.23 13.22
CA ALA A 94 41.37 -10.90 14.34
C ALA A 94 42.25 -10.89 15.60
N ARG A 95 43.56 -11.15 15.45
CA ARG A 95 44.54 -11.07 16.55
C ARG A 95 44.70 -9.67 17.11
N ARG A 96 44.82 -8.65 16.25
CA ARG A 96 44.90 -7.25 16.66
C ARG A 96 43.64 -6.82 17.43
N ALA A 97 42.46 -7.17 16.95
CA ALA A 97 41.19 -6.83 17.60
C ALA A 97 41.02 -7.49 18.98
N LEU A 98 41.58 -8.69 19.16
CA LEU A 98 41.51 -9.47 20.40
C LEU A 98 42.73 -9.25 21.33
N ASN A 99 43.67 -8.37 20.98
CA ASN A 99 44.96 -8.20 21.68
C ASN A 99 45.72 -9.53 21.89
N LEU A 100 45.63 -10.44 20.91
CA LEU A 100 46.33 -11.72 20.94
C LEU A 100 47.64 -11.63 20.15
N ALA A 101 48.77 -11.92 20.79
CA ALA A 101 50.08 -12.05 20.15
C ALA A 101 50.63 -13.47 20.37
N ARG A 102 51.42 -14.00 19.44
CA ARG A 102 52.14 -15.28 19.65
C ARG A 102 53.31 -15.07 20.62
N GLU A 103 53.75 -16.14 21.30
CA GLU A 103 54.86 -16.08 22.27
C GLU A 103 56.17 -15.46 21.72
N ASN A 104 56.37 -15.47 20.40
CA ASN A 104 57.56 -14.97 19.73
C ASN A 104 57.35 -13.64 18.96
N GLU A 105 56.22 -12.94 19.14
CA GLU A 105 55.94 -11.67 18.47
C GLU A 105 56.21 -10.45 19.38
N VAL A 106 56.89 -9.44 18.84
CA VAL A 106 57.20 -8.19 19.55
C VAL A 106 56.29 -7.07 19.02
N ILE A 107 55.40 -6.55 19.87
CA ILE A 107 54.55 -5.39 19.54
C ILE A 107 55.29 -4.11 19.93
N VAL A 108 55.65 -3.29 18.94
CA VAL A 108 56.23 -1.96 19.17
C VAL A 108 55.11 -0.93 19.23
N LEU A 109 54.73 -0.51 20.44
CA LEU A 109 53.86 0.65 20.62
C LEU A 109 54.70 1.91 20.51
N ILE A 110 54.66 2.55 19.35
CA ILE A 110 55.28 3.86 19.15
C ILE A 110 54.40 4.86 19.91
N GLY A 111 54.82 5.23 21.12
CA GLY A 111 54.15 6.25 21.91
C GLY A 111 54.04 7.53 21.08
N ALA A 112 52.84 8.10 21.02
CA ALA A 112 52.64 9.42 20.44
C ALA A 112 53.63 10.38 21.10
N GLY A 113 54.58 10.86 20.30
CA GLY A 113 55.47 11.93 20.71
C GLY A 113 54.62 13.10 21.19
N GLN A 114 55.01 13.66 22.34
CA GLN A 114 54.48 14.91 22.84
C GLN A 114 54.73 16.06 21.87
#